data_AF-A0A073J1I7-F1
#
_entry.id   AF-A0A073J1I7-F1
#
_cell.length_a   1.000
_cell.length_b   1.000
_cell.length_c   1.000
_cell.angle_alpha   90.00
_cell.angle_beta   90.00
_cell.angle_gamma   90.00
#
_symmetry.space_group_name_H-M   'P 1'
#
loop_
_entity.id
_entity.type
_entity.pdbx_description
1 polymer ?
#
loop_
_entity_poly.entity_id
_entity_poly.type
_entity_poly.pdbx_seq_one_letter_code
_entity_poly.pdbx_strand_id
1 'polypeptide(L)'
;MRRLLVLFAVAVASVGVAAEAGSHKTGKEHSGGAYKTINCPPGLAKKNPPCVPPGQARKYNRGDVINGDYIIIRDPGRYGLDRGQTYYRVGDYVYRVDRDTREVLDLIGAVARILN
;
A
#
# COMPACT_ATOMS: atom_id res chain seq x y z
N MET A 1 17.87 53.09 -4.02
CA MET A 1 19.00 53.04 -3.07
C MET A 1 19.22 51.59 -2.66
N ARG A 2 20.45 51.08 -2.89
CA ARG A 2 21.10 49.86 -2.36
C ARG A 2 20.24 48.59 -2.23
N ARG A 3 20.18 47.67 -3.22
CA ARG A 3 21.21 46.66 -3.57
C ARG A 3 22.04 46.19 -2.37
N LEU A 4 21.69 45.02 -1.82
CA LEU A 4 22.66 44.14 -1.17
C LEU A 4 22.52 42.73 -1.78
N LEU A 5 23.41 42.47 -2.73
CA LEU A 5 23.79 41.14 -3.18
C LEU A 5 24.58 40.48 -2.06
N VAL A 6 24.19 39.30 -1.61
CA VAL A 6 25.08 38.41 -0.86
C VAL A 6 25.33 37.19 -1.74
N LEU A 7 26.45 37.25 -2.46
CA LEU A 7 27.02 36.15 -3.23
C LEU A 7 27.70 35.21 -2.24
N PHE A 8 27.05 34.10 -1.87
CA PHE A 8 27.74 32.98 -1.26
C PHE A 8 28.39 32.16 -2.38
N ALA A 9 29.64 32.50 -2.71
CA ALA A 9 30.49 31.67 -3.55
C ALA A 9 30.93 30.44 -2.75
N VAL A 10 30.17 29.36 -2.82
CA VAL A 10 30.59 28.05 -2.31
C VAL A 10 31.35 27.35 -3.44
N ALA A 11 32.68 27.44 -3.40
CA ALA A 11 33.55 26.62 -4.24
C ALA A 11 33.52 25.18 -3.72
N VAL A 12 32.67 24.34 -4.32
CA VAL A 12 32.67 22.91 -4.06
C VAL A 12 33.70 22.26 -4.98
N ALA A 13 34.81 21.82 -4.39
CA ALA A 13 35.84 21.05 -5.08
C ALA A 13 35.26 19.71 -5.56
N SER A 14 35.31 19.49 -6.86
CA SER A 14 34.92 18.23 -7.50
C SER A 14 35.96 17.15 -7.21
N VAL A 15 35.69 16.30 -6.22
CA VAL A 15 36.40 15.03 -6.02
C VAL A 15 35.73 13.99 -6.94
N GLY A 16 36.46 13.58 -7.98
CA GLY A 16 36.05 12.47 -8.84
C GLY A 16 36.15 11.15 -8.09
N VAL A 17 35.04 10.40 -8.06
CA VAL A 17 35.00 9.02 -7.56
C VAL A 17 34.98 8.08 -8.75
N ALA A 18 35.92 7.14 -8.75
CA ALA A 18 36.11 6.12 -9.77
C ALA A 18 34.88 5.21 -9.87
N ALA A 19 34.52 4.85 -11.10
CA ALA A 19 33.44 3.93 -11.41
C ALA A 19 33.72 2.54 -10.84
N GLU A 20 32.94 2.15 -9.84
CA GLU A 20 32.76 0.75 -9.47
C GLU A 20 31.75 0.12 -10.42
N ALA A 21 32.20 -0.89 -11.17
CA ALA A 21 31.35 -1.73 -12.01
C ALA A 21 30.38 -2.52 -11.14
N GLY A 22 29.26 -1.88 -10.81
CA GLY A 22 28.10 -2.51 -10.20
C GLY A 22 27.45 -3.48 -11.18
N SER A 23 27.73 -4.76 -10.98
CA SER A 23 26.91 -5.82 -11.55
C SER A 23 25.53 -5.72 -10.89
N HIS A 24 24.59 -5.02 -11.54
CA HIS A 24 23.19 -4.94 -11.12
C HIS A 24 22.53 -6.31 -11.31
N LYS A 25 22.79 -7.23 -10.39
CA LYS A 25 21.95 -8.40 -10.16
C LYS A 25 20.76 -7.90 -9.36
N THR A 26 19.75 -7.47 -10.11
CA THR A 26 18.33 -7.31 -9.74
C THR A 26 18.00 -7.95 -8.40
N GLY A 27 17.60 -7.12 -7.45
CA GLY A 27 17.06 -7.55 -6.18
C GLY A 27 15.93 -8.55 -6.42
N LYS A 28 16.10 -9.75 -5.85
CA LYS A 28 14.98 -10.65 -5.63
C LYS A 28 14.19 -10.11 -4.44
N GLU A 29 13.30 -9.16 -4.71
CA GLU A 29 12.16 -8.86 -3.84
C GLU A 29 11.14 -9.98 -4.00
N HIS A 30 11.44 -11.14 -3.41
CA HIS A 30 10.41 -12.12 -3.12
C HIS A 30 9.82 -11.77 -1.75
N SER A 31 9.01 -10.71 -1.71
CA SER A 31 7.98 -10.52 -0.68
C SER A 31 6.81 -11.50 -0.90
N GLY A 32 7.12 -12.73 -1.31
CA GLY A 32 6.28 -13.89 -1.08
C GLY A 32 6.72 -14.43 0.26
N GLY A 33 6.14 -13.90 1.35
CA GLY A 33 6.38 -14.38 2.70
C GLY A 33 6.45 -15.90 2.68
N ALA A 34 7.57 -16.43 3.17
CA ALA A 34 7.96 -17.81 3.08
C ALA A 34 6.75 -18.75 2.94
N TYR A 35 6.69 -19.49 1.83
CA TYR A 35 6.01 -20.78 1.80
C TYR A 35 6.77 -21.71 2.77
N LYS A 36 6.74 -21.36 4.06
CA LYS A 36 6.79 -22.31 5.14
C LYS A 36 5.65 -23.25 4.79
N THR A 37 5.88 -24.54 4.81
CA THR A 37 4.81 -25.53 4.80
C THR A 37 3.89 -25.22 5.99
N ILE A 38 2.98 -24.27 5.83
CA ILE A 38 2.08 -23.89 6.90
C ILE A 38 1.08 -25.04 6.90
N ASN A 39 1.13 -25.87 7.94
CA ASN A 39 0.06 -26.78 8.30
C ASN A 39 -1.17 -25.93 8.68
N CYS A 40 -1.78 -25.28 7.69
CA CYS A 40 -3.02 -24.56 7.90
C CYS A 40 -4.13 -25.58 7.99
N PRO A 41 -5.04 -25.45 8.97
CA PRO A 41 -6.21 -26.30 9.03
C PRO A 41 -6.91 -26.33 7.66
N PRO A 42 -7.45 -27.50 7.24
CA PRO A 42 -8.21 -27.58 6.01
C PRO A 42 -9.32 -26.52 6.04
N GLY A 43 -9.42 -25.72 4.98
CA GLY A 43 -10.36 -24.59 4.86
C GLY A 43 -9.72 -23.20 5.04
N LEU A 44 -8.63 -23.07 5.80
CA LEU A 44 -7.97 -21.78 6.04
C LEU A 44 -6.85 -21.47 5.04
N ALA A 45 -6.27 -22.50 4.42
CA ALA A 45 -5.23 -22.36 3.39
C ALA A 45 -5.73 -21.65 2.11
N LYS A 46 -7.02 -21.76 1.80
CA LYS A 46 -7.65 -21.15 0.62
C LYS A 46 -8.12 -19.72 0.85
N LYS A 47 -7.98 -19.19 2.06
CA LYS A 47 -8.33 -17.81 2.39
C LYS A 47 -7.15 -16.90 2.07
N ASN A 48 -7.44 -15.62 1.86
CA ASN A 48 -6.42 -14.60 1.66
C ASN A 48 -6.61 -13.51 2.72
N PRO A 49 -5.61 -13.25 3.59
CA PRO A 49 -4.34 -13.98 3.70
C PRO A 49 -4.53 -15.43 4.20
N PRO A 50 -3.69 -16.37 3.75
CA PRO A 50 -3.82 -17.77 4.12
C PRO A 50 -3.58 -17.95 5.62
N CYS A 51 -4.34 -18.86 6.21
CA CYS A 51 -4.13 -19.33 7.58
C CYS A 51 -4.46 -18.29 8.66
N VAL A 52 -5.21 -17.25 8.28
CA VAL A 52 -5.79 -16.25 9.17
C VAL A 52 -7.28 -16.55 9.34
N PRO A 53 -7.78 -16.72 10.58
CA PRO A 53 -9.21 -16.90 10.84
C PRO A 53 -10.06 -15.79 10.21
N PRO A 54 -11.24 -16.12 9.65
CA PRO A 54 -12.18 -15.09 9.21
C PRO A 54 -12.50 -14.13 10.36
N GLY A 55 -12.53 -12.82 10.09
CA GLY A 55 -12.67 -11.76 11.10
C GLY A 55 -11.36 -11.22 11.68
N GLN A 56 -10.24 -11.93 11.51
CA GLN A 56 -8.88 -11.47 11.90
C GLN A 56 -8.03 -11.05 10.70
N ALA A 57 -8.68 -10.82 9.56
CA ALA A 57 -8.01 -10.44 8.33
C ALA A 57 -7.12 -9.19 8.53
N ARG A 58 -5.96 -9.19 7.85
CA ARG A 58 -4.96 -8.12 7.96
C ARG A 58 -5.59 -6.77 7.60
N LYS A 59 -5.35 -5.77 8.45
CA LYS A 59 -5.64 -4.38 8.15
C LYS A 59 -4.50 -3.77 7.34
N TYR A 60 -4.84 -3.00 6.32
CA TYR A 60 -3.92 -2.13 5.61
C TYR A 60 -3.87 -0.73 6.27
N ASN A 61 -2.70 -0.11 6.26
CA ASN A 61 -2.48 1.27 6.69
C ASN A 61 -2.47 2.21 5.48
N ARG A 62 -2.55 3.52 5.72
CA ARG A 62 -2.38 4.52 4.67
C ARG A 62 -0.99 4.39 4.02
N GLY A 63 -0.93 4.45 2.70
CA GLY A 63 0.30 4.25 1.91
C GLY A 63 0.58 2.79 1.55
N ASP A 64 -0.11 1.83 2.17
CA ASP A 64 0.03 0.43 1.77
C ASP A 64 -0.68 0.18 0.43
N VAL A 65 -0.17 -0.74 -0.39
CA VAL A 65 -0.80 -1.14 -1.65
C VAL A 65 -1.58 -2.45 -1.48
N ILE A 66 -2.86 -2.44 -1.86
CA ILE A 66 -3.71 -3.63 -1.80
C ILE A 66 -3.49 -4.51 -3.03
N ASN A 67 -2.81 -5.65 -2.81
CA ASN A 67 -2.50 -6.64 -3.85
C ASN A 67 -3.25 -7.97 -3.68
N GLY A 68 -4.07 -8.11 -2.63
CA GLY A 68 -4.77 -9.35 -2.28
C GLY A 68 -6.20 -9.43 -2.81
N ASP A 69 -7.02 -10.27 -2.18
CA ASP A 69 -8.45 -10.35 -2.46
C ASP A 69 -9.18 -9.09 -1.94
N TYR A 70 -9.76 -8.34 -2.87
CA TYR A 70 -10.61 -7.21 -2.59
C TYR A 70 -11.87 -7.23 -3.45
N ILE A 71 -12.94 -6.63 -2.93
CA ILE A 71 -14.18 -6.39 -3.66
C ILE A 71 -14.31 -4.90 -3.90
N ILE A 72 -14.50 -4.48 -5.15
CA ILE A 72 -14.73 -3.08 -5.49
C ILE A 72 -16.17 -2.71 -5.15
N ILE A 73 -16.37 -1.64 -4.39
CA ILE A 73 -17.68 -1.07 -4.12
C ILE A 73 -18.08 -0.20 -5.32
N ARG A 74 -18.92 -0.75 -6.19
CA ARG A 74 -19.31 -0.10 -7.47
C ARG A 74 -20.29 1.06 -7.31
N ASP A 75 -21.14 0.99 -6.29
CA ASP A 75 -22.06 2.08 -5.95
C ASP A 75 -21.78 2.56 -4.51
N PRO A 76 -20.76 3.42 -4.32
CA PRO A 76 -20.43 3.96 -3.00
C PRO A 76 -21.54 4.84 -2.42
N GLY A 77 -22.32 5.51 -3.29
CA GLY A 77 -23.39 6.42 -2.88
C GLY A 77 -24.50 5.76 -2.06
N ARG A 78 -24.84 4.49 -2.34
CA ARG A 78 -25.80 3.71 -1.54
C ARG A 78 -25.40 3.54 -0.07
N TYR A 79 -24.14 3.80 0.26
CA TYR A 79 -23.58 3.66 1.61
C TYR A 79 -23.13 5.01 2.19
N GLY A 80 -23.58 6.13 1.62
CA GLY A 80 -23.17 7.46 2.05
C GLY A 80 -21.69 7.78 1.78
N LEU A 81 -21.03 7.00 0.93
CA LEU A 81 -19.65 7.23 0.51
C LEU A 81 -19.61 8.11 -0.74
N ASP A 82 -18.49 8.82 -0.92
CA ASP A 82 -18.32 9.73 -2.06
C ASP A 82 -18.30 8.98 -3.40
N ARG A 83 -19.02 9.47 -4.40
CA ARG A 83 -19.16 8.77 -5.70
C ARG A 83 -17.97 8.99 -6.65
N GLY A 84 -17.12 9.98 -6.37
CA GLY A 84 -15.92 10.27 -7.15
C GLY A 84 -14.69 9.49 -6.69
N GLN A 85 -14.78 8.75 -5.59
CA GLN A 85 -13.67 8.01 -5.00
C GLN A 85 -13.80 6.50 -5.21
N THR A 86 -12.66 5.80 -5.19
CA THR A 86 -12.63 4.33 -5.32
C THR A 86 -12.52 3.68 -3.94
N TYR A 87 -13.36 2.68 -3.70
CA TYR A 87 -13.39 1.98 -2.43
C TYR A 87 -13.28 0.47 -2.59
N TYR A 88 -12.36 -0.11 -1.83
CA TYR A 88 -12.16 -1.56 -1.76
C TYR A 88 -12.65 -2.08 -0.41
N ARG A 89 -13.42 -3.16 -0.46
CA ARG A 89 -13.71 -3.98 0.71
C ARG A 89 -12.70 -5.12 0.77
N VAL A 90 -11.98 -5.20 1.89
CA VAL A 90 -11.09 -6.33 2.19
C VAL A 90 -11.51 -6.91 3.53
N GLY A 91 -12.01 -8.16 3.49
CA GLY A 91 -12.65 -8.79 4.64
C GLY A 91 -13.78 -7.94 5.19
N ASP A 92 -13.58 -7.44 6.41
CA ASP A 92 -14.56 -6.66 7.17
C ASP A 92 -14.32 -5.14 7.12
N TYR A 93 -13.34 -4.67 6.35
CA TYR A 93 -12.97 -3.26 6.29
C TYR A 93 -13.19 -2.67 4.90
N VAL A 94 -13.54 -1.38 4.89
CA VAL A 94 -13.64 -0.56 3.67
C VAL A 94 -12.49 0.45 3.67
N TYR A 95 -11.77 0.48 2.56
CA TYR A 95 -10.64 1.37 2.30
C TYR A 95 -10.98 2.30 1.15
N ARG A 96 -10.67 3.59 1.29
CA ARG A 96 -10.54 4.48 0.14
C ARG A 96 -9.16 4.26 -0.46
N VAL A 97 -9.11 4.06 -1.78
CA VAL A 97 -7.88 3.77 -2.49
C VAL A 97 -7.70 4.70 -3.67
N ASP A 98 -6.45 4.89 -4.05
CA ASP A 98 -6.12 5.41 -5.37
C ASP A 98 -6.47 4.35 -6.42
N ARG A 99 -7.14 4.78 -7.49
CA ARG A 99 -7.67 3.87 -8.51
C ARG A 99 -6.56 3.24 -9.35
N ASP A 100 -5.48 3.99 -9.59
CA ASP A 100 -4.42 3.63 -10.52
C ASP A 100 -3.33 2.81 -9.83
N THR A 101 -2.96 3.19 -8.61
CA THR A 101 -1.88 2.53 -7.83
C THR A 101 -2.39 1.46 -6.86
N ARG A 102 -3.69 1.49 -6.50
CA ARG A 102 -4.29 0.68 -5.42
C ARG A 102 -3.72 0.97 -4.04
N GLU A 103 -3.10 2.13 -3.88
CA GLU A 103 -2.62 2.63 -2.59
C GLU A 103 -3.79 3.00 -1.69
N VAL A 104 -3.71 2.63 -0.41
CA VAL A 104 -4.68 3.02 0.60
C VAL A 104 -4.50 4.49 0.93
N LEU A 105 -5.52 5.28 0.58
CA LEU A 105 -5.61 6.69 0.93
C LEU A 105 -6.25 6.87 2.31
N ASP A 106 -7.21 6.02 2.67
CA ASP A 106 -7.87 6.10 3.96
C ASP A 106 -8.57 4.80 4.40
N LEU A 107 -8.66 4.56 5.71
CA LEU A 107 -9.48 3.50 6.29
C LEU A 107 -10.82 4.10 6.73
N ILE A 108 -11.90 3.74 6.05
CA ILE A 108 -13.25 4.25 6.36
C ILE A 108 -13.79 3.57 7.62
N GLY A 109 -13.51 2.27 7.78
CA GLY A 109 -13.88 1.52 8.98
C GLY A 109 -14.43 0.14 8.67
N ALA A 110 -15.03 -0.47 9.68
CA ALA A 110 -15.66 -1.77 9.55
C ALA A 110 -16.97 -1.67 8.75
N VAL A 111 -17.22 -2.66 7.90
CA VAL A 111 -18.43 -2.78 7.06
C VAL A 111 -19.70 -2.65 7.89
N ALA A 112 -19.74 -3.23 9.10
CA ALA A 112 -20.88 -3.15 10.02
C ALA A 112 -21.27 -1.71 10.42
N ARG A 113 -20.35 -0.75 10.33
CA ARG A 113 -20.62 0.66 10.68
C ARG A 113 -21.06 1.50 9.48
N ILE A 114 -20.87 1.00 8.27
CA ILE A 114 -21.10 1.73 7.01
C ILE A 114 -22.42 1.27 6.34
N LEU A 115 -22.84 0.02 6.58
CA LEU A 115 -24.02 -0.59 5.94
C LEU A 115 -25.30 -0.57 6.78
N ASN A 116 -25.36 0.23 7.85
CA ASN A 116 -26.53 0.32 8.74
C ASN A 116 -27.48 1.45 8.32
#